data_AF-A0A3C1G2U8-F1
#
_entry.id   AF-A0A3C1G2U8-F1
#
_cell.length_a   1.000
_cell.length_b   1.000
_cell.length_c   1.000
_cell.angle_alpha   90.00
_cell.angle_beta   90.00
_cell.angle_gamma   90.00
#
_symmetry.space_group_name_H-M   'P 1'
#
loop_
_entity.id
_entity.type
_entity.pdbx_description
1 polymer ?
#
loop_
_entity_poly.entity_id
_entity_poly.type
_entity_poly.pdbx_seq_one_letter_code
_entity_poly.pdbx_strand_id
1 'polypeptide(L)'
;MIWLEMISIRAAGIIEAEKVLNACGHFYLSVASDKLLKMTIFRNVKYATDISIHLQWKSNPGNESILGRQLSSELENHGLVSHTIWIQEEQPDGNAAVQQSSRLQVGGVLGP
;
A
#
# COMPACT_ATOMS: atom_id res chain seq x y z
N MET A 1 -2.74 0.48 14.00
CA MET A 1 -2.87 1.20 12.73
C MET A 1 -2.50 0.24 11.61
N ILE A 2 -3.23 0.26 10.49
CA ILE A 2 -2.84 -0.49 9.29
C ILE A 2 -2.31 0.52 8.28
N TRP A 3 -1.19 0.16 7.66
CA TRP A 3 -0.53 0.99 6.67
C TRP A 3 0.15 0.10 5.63
N LEU A 4 0.47 0.70 4.48
CA LEU A 4 0.95 0.02 3.28
C LEU A 4 2.23 0.69 2.79
N GLU A 5 3.26 -0.09 2.54
CA GLU A 5 4.40 0.33 1.73
C GLU A 5 4.22 -0.19 0.32
N MET A 6 4.39 0.73 -0.64
CA MET A 6 4.40 0.40 -2.06
C MET A 6 5.79 0.71 -2.60
N ILE A 7 6.48 -0.34 -3.03
CA ILE A 7 7.78 -0.26 -3.71
C ILE A 7 7.54 -0.65 -5.16
N SER A 8 7.69 0.30 -6.07
CA SER A 8 7.55 0.05 -7.50
C SER A 8 8.91 0.14 -8.16
N ILE A 9 9.22 -0.82 -9.03
CA ILE A 9 10.46 -0.86 -9.78
C ILE A 9 10.18 -1.05 -11.26
N ARG A 10 10.84 -0.23 -12.08
CA ARG A 10 11.04 -0.49 -13.51
C ARG A 10 12.42 -1.11 -13.68
N ALA A 11 12.46 -2.43 -13.84
CA ALA A 11 13.70 -3.17 -14.01
C ALA A 11 14.36 -2.84 -15.35
N ALA A 12 15.69 -2.91 -15.41
CA ALA A 12 16.46 -2.62 -16.63
C ALA A 12 16.26 -3.65 -17.76
N GLY A 13 15.67 -4.80 -17.45
CA GLY A 13 15.33 -5.86 -18.40
C GLY A 13 14.68 -7.05 -17.71
N ILE A 14 14.33 -8.08 -18.48
CA ILE A 14 13.63 -9.27 -17.97
C ILE A 14 14.47 -10.05 -16.95
N ILE A 15 15.78 -10.17 -17.19
CA ILE A 15 16.69 -10.84 -16.25
C ILE A 15 16.72 -10.11 -14.90
N GLU A 16 16.79 -8.78 -14.91
CA GLU A 16 16.74 -7.99 -13.68
C GLU A 16 15.36 -8.09 -13.01
N ALA A 17 14.28 -8.13 -13.78
CA ALA A 17 12.93 -8.34 -13.26
C ALA A 17 12.76 -9.69 -12.54
N GLU A 18 13.44 -10.75 -13.00
CA GLU A 18 13.47 -12.05 -12.30
C GLU A 18 14.28 -11.98 -11.01
N LYS A 19 15.44 -11.31 -11.03
CA LYS A 19 16.24 -11.08 -9.81
C LYS A 19 15.46 -10.32 -8.74
N VAL A 20 14.68 -9.30 -9.14
CA VAL A 20 13.78 -8.56 -8.24
C VAL A 20 12.78 -9.51 -7.56
N LEU A 21 12.14 -10.41 -8.32
CA LEU A 21 11.20 -11.37 -7.74
C LEU A 21 11.88 -12.34 -6.75
N ASN A 22 13.10 -12.79 -7.09
CA ASN A 22 13.88 -13.66 -6.20
C ASN A 22 14.28 -12.93 -4.91
N ALA A 23 14.75 -11.69 -5.01
CA ALA A 23 15.08 -10.84 -3.86
C ALA A 23 13.86 -10.63 -2.95
N CYS A 24 12.68 -10.39 -3.53
CA CYS A 24 11.42 -10.31 -2.79
C CYS A 24 11.09 -11.61 -2.04
N GLY A 25 11.33 -12.77 -2.66
CA GLY A 25 11.15 -14.07 -2.01
C GLY A 25 12.08 -14.25 -0.80
N HIS A 26 13.37 -13.90 -0.96
CA HIS A 26 14.34 -13.96 0.14
C HIS A 26 13.99 -12.99 1.28
N PHE A 27 13.59 -11.77 0.94
CA PHE A 27 13.12 -10.77 1.89
C PHE A 27 11.92 -11.28 2.69
N TYR A 28 10.92 -11.86 2.03
CA TYR A 28 9.74 -12.38 2.73
C TYR A 28 10.11 -13.47 3.75
N LEU A 29 11.04 -14.35 3.40
CA LEU A 29 11.52 -15.41 4.29
C LEU A 29 12.33 -14.86 5.47
N SER A 30 13.08 -13.77 5.29
CA SER A 30 13.92 -13.18 6.34
C SER A 30 13.15 -12.24 7.29
N VAL A 31 12.04 -11.68 6.82
CA VAL A 31 11.23 -10.68 7.53
C VAL A 31 10.04 -11.31 8.28
N ALA A 32 10.03 -12.62 8.50
CA ALA A 32 8.98 -13.30 9.26
C ALA A 32 8.73 -12.60 10.62
N SER A 33 7.72 -11.73 10.64
CA SER A 33 7.39 -10.78 11.70
C SER A 33 5.88 -10.79 11.85
N ASP A 34 5.42 -10.80 13.09
CA ASP A 34 4.00 -10.75 13.44
C ASP A 34 3.32 -9.45 12.99
N LYS A 35 4.12 -8.43 12.62
CA LYS A 35 3.64 -7.12 12.18
C LYS A 35 3.42 -7.01 10.68
N LEU A 36 4.11 -7.82 9.86
CA LEU A 36 3.90 -7.86 8.41
C LEU A 36 2.66 -8.73 8.15
N LEU A 37 1.53 -8.09 7.89
CA LEU A 37 0.28 -8.79 7.63
C LEU A 37 0.30 -9.53 6.30
N LYS A 38 0.87 -8.88 5.27
CA LYS A 38 0.84 -9.40 3.91
C LYS A 38 1.92 -8.77 3.04
N MET A 39 2.56 -9.61 2.23
CA MET A 39 3.32 -9.16 1.07
C MET A 39 2.60 -9.61 -0.19
N THR A 40 2.37 -8.68 -1.13
CA THR A 40 1.80 -9.00 -2.45
C THR A 40 2.67 -8.40 -3.53
N ILE A 41 2.96 -9.17 -4.57
CA ILE A 41 3.79 -8.72 -5.69
C ILE A 41 2.92 -8.73 -6.94
N PHE A 42 2.92 -7.62 -7.65
CA PHE A 42 2.24 -7.43 -8.92
C PHE A 42 3.26 -7.20 -10.01
N ARG A 43 2.99 -7.74 -11.19
CA ARG A 43 3.71 -7.43 -12.41
C ARG A 43 2.76 -6.71 -13.36
N ASN A 44 3.23 -5.67 -14.03
CA ASN A 44 2.43 -4.96 -15.00
C ASN A 44 2.08 -5.89 -16.17
N VAL A 45 0.82 -5.90 -16.57
CA VAL A 45 0.30 -6.79 -17.62
C VAL A 45 0.90 -6.52 -19.00
N LYS A 46 1.35 -5.29 -19.27
CA LYS A 46 1.95 -4.89 -20.55
C LYS A 46 3.48 -4.87 -20.50
N TYR A 47 4.05 -4.50 -19.36
CA TYR A 47 5.49 -4.32 -19.20
C TYR A 47 6.01 -5.28 -18.13
N ALA A 48 6.51 -6.45 -18.54
CA ALA A 48 6.97 -7.48 -17.60
C ALA A 48 8.13 -7.03 -16.68
N THR A 49 8.79 -5.93 -17.03
CA THR A 49 9.84 -5.26 -16.24
C THR A 49 9.31 -4.35 -15.14
N ASP A 50 8.04 -3.95 -15.20
CA ASP A 50 7.43 -3.06 -14.22
C ASP A 50 6.76 -3.92 -13.14
N ILE A 51 7.28 -3.83 -11.92
CA ILE A 51 6.85 -4.63 -10.77
C ILE A 51 6.44 -3.69 -9.64
N SER A 52 5.37 -4.03 -8.93
CA SER A 52 4.94 -3.32 -7.73
C SER A 52 4.82 -4.29 -6.56
N ILE A 53 5.45 -3.95 -5.44
CA ILE A 53 5.56 -4.75 -4.23
C ILE A 53 4.82 -4.01 -3.13
N HIS A 54 3.88 -4.71 -2.52
CA HIS A 54 2.98 -4.17 -1.50
C HIS A 54 3.26 -4.88 -0.18
N LEU A 55 3.68 -4.13 0.84
CA LEU A 55 3.90 -4.61 2.21
C LEU A 55 2.83 -4.00 3.13
N GLN A 56 1.91 -4.81 3.61
CA GLN A 56 0.86 -4.38 4.53
C GLN A 56 1.28 -4.66 5.97
N TRP A 57 1.22 -3.64 6.81
CA TRP A 57 1.73 -3.68 8.18
C TRP A 57 0.63 -3.39 9.19
N LYS A 58 0.72 -3.99 10.38
CA LYS A 58 -0.09 -3.67 11.57
C LYS A 58 0.76 -3.12 12.69
N SER A 59 1.24 -1.89 12.50
CA SER A 59 2.13 -1.20 13.44
C SER A 59 2.02 0.31 13.24
N ASN A 60 2.80 1.09 13.97
CA ASN A 60 3.03 2.49 13.62
C ASN A 60 4.19 2.58 12.59
N PRO A 61 4.08 3.44 11.56
CA PRO A 61 5.16 3.66 10.61
C PRO A 61 6.37 4.24 11.36
N GLY A 62 7.45 3.47 11.40
CA GLY A 62 8.64 3.75 12.20
C GLY A 62 9.75 2.76 11.83
N ASN A 63 10.24 2.00 12.81
CA ASN A 63 11.29 1.00 12.59
C ASN A 63 10.94 -0.03 11.50
N GLU A 64 9.66 -0.37 11.32
CA GLU A 64 9.25 -1.34 10.30
C GLU A 64 9.44 -0.81 8.87
N SER A 65 9.43 0.52 8.65
CA SER A 65 9.76 1.12 7.36
C SER A 65 11.25 1.03 7.00
N ILE A 66 12.11 0.63 7.95
CA ILE A 66 13.52 0.34 7.67
C ILE A 66 13.60 -0.86 6.73
N LEU A 67 12.72 -1.86 6.90
CA LEU A 67 12.71 -3.07 6.07
C LEU A 67 12.29 -2.75 4.63
N GLY A 68 11.22 -1.96 4.46
CA GLY A 68 10.81 -1.47 3.14
C GLY A 68 11.88 -0.63 2.45
N ARG A 69 12.62 0.21 3.20
CA ARG A 69 13.76 0.97 2.67
C ARG A 69 14.96 0.11 2.31
N GLN A 70 15.29 -0.89 3.13
CA GLN A 70 16.37 -1.84 2.85
C GLN A 70 16.08 -2.61 1.56
N LEU A 71 14.86 -3.14 1.42
CA LEU A 71 14.43 -3.78 0.19
C LEU A 71 14.51 -2.80 -0.99
N SER A 72 13.97 -1.59 -0.85
CA SER A 72 14.03 -0.58 -1.93
C SER A 72 15.47 -0.30 -2.39
N SER A 73 16.39 -0.12 -1.46
CA SER A 73 17.80 0.14 -1.76
C SER A 73 18.51 -1.05 -2.40
N GLU A 74 18.19 -2.28 -2.00
CA GLU A 74 18.69 -3.48 -2.69
C GLU A 74 18.22 -3.51 -4.15
N LEU A 75 16.95 -3.17 -4.38
CA LEU A 75 16.32 -3.19 -5.70
C LEU A 75 16.84 -2.10 -6.66
N GLU A 76 17.42 -1.01 -6.15
CA GLU A 76 18.02 0.06 -6.99
C GLU A 76 19.12 -0.46 -7.92
N ASN A 77 19.78 -1.57 -7.56
CA ASN A 77 20.78 -2.21 -8.43
C ASN A 77 20.18 -2.87 -9.68
N HIS A 78 18.85 -3.06 -9.71
CA HIS A 78 18.13 -3.78 -10.76
C HIS A 78 17.27 -2.86 -11.65
N GLY A 79 17.11 -1.59 -11.27
CA GLY A 79 16.28 -0.65 -12.02
C GLY A 79 15.93 0.64 -11.27
N LEU A 80 14.95 1.36 -11.81
CA LEU A 80 14.45 2.61 -11.22
C LEU A 80 13.39 2.30 -10.17
N VAL A 81 13.67 2.64 -8.91
CA VAL A 81 12.81 2.35 -7.76
C VAL A 81 12.05 3.61 -7.30
N SER A 82 10.81 3.41 -6.88
CA SER A 82 10.01 4.38 -6.15
C SER A 82 9.44 3.71 -4.90
N HIS A 83 9.59 4.36 -3.74
CA HIS A 83 9.07 3.88 -2.46
C HIS A 83 8.11 4.92 -1.89
N THR A 84 6.88 4.49 -1.59
CA THR A 84 5.84 5.33 -1.02
C THR A 84 5.15 4.63 0.15
N ILE A 85 4.64 5.42 1.08
CA ILE A 85 4.02 4.96 2.32
C ILE A 85 2.61 5.52 2.40
N TRP A 86 1.65 4.65 2.69
CA TRP A 86 0.22 4.97 2.72
C TRP A 86 -0.40 4.50 4.03
N ILE A 87 -1.31 5.29 4.58
CA ILE A 87 -2.12 4.92 5.73
C ILE A 87 -3.43 4.33 5.20
N GLN A 88 -3.90 3.24 5.79
CA GLN A 88 -5.23 2.75 5.48
C GLN A 88 -6.26 3.64 6.18
N GLU A 89 -7.04 4.36 5.39
CA GLU A 89 -8.22 5.08 5.87
C GLU A 89 -9.44 4.15 5.90
N GLU A 90 -10.31 4.36 6.89
CA GLU A 90 -11.61 3.71 6.91
C GLU A 90 -12.54 4.44 5.95
N GLN A 91 -13.20 3.70 5.06
CA GLN A 91 -14.23 4.30 4.21
C GLN A 91 -15.43 4.59 5.11
N PRO A 92 -15.94 5.83 5.18
CA PRO A 92 -17.13 6.12 5.97
C PRO A 92 -18.29 5.31 5.39
N ASP A 93 -18.92 4.49 6.23
CA ASP A 93 -20.11 3.74 5.85
C ASP A 93 -21.14 4.71 5.26
N GLY A 94 -21.49 4.51 3.98
CA GLY A 94 -22.42 5.37 3.24
C GLY A 94 -23.85 5.42 3.81
N ASN A 95 -24.11 4.78 4.94
CA ASN A 95 -25.39 4.79 5.66
C ASN A 95 -25.58 5.99 6.61
N ALA A 96 -24.54 6.76 6.94
CA ALA A 96 -24.65 7.90 7.85
C ALA A 96 -25.14 9.20 7.16
N ALA A 97 -24.97 9.34 5.84
CA ALA A 97 -25.27 10.58 5.12
C ALA A 97 -26.76 10.81 4.81
N VAL A 98 -27.62 9.79 4.96
CA VAL A 98 -29.04 9.89 4.59
C VAL A 98 -29.92 10.46 5.73
N GLN A 99 -29.47 10.46 6.99
CA GLN A 99 -30.31 10.91 8.10
C GLN A 99 -30.24 12.41 8.42
N GLN A 100 -29.28 13.17 7.87
CA GLN A 100 -29.15 14.60 8.16
C GLN A 100 -29.96 15.52 7.23
N SER A 101 -30.36 15.06 6.03
CA SER A 101 -31.16 15.87 5.10
C SER A 101 -32.66 15.88 5.39
N SER A 102 -33.16 15.02 6.28
CA SER A 102 -34.59 14.95 6.62
C SER A 102 -35.02 15.88 7.76
N ARG A 103 -34.08 16.53 8.46
CA ARG A 103 -34.38 17.35 9.66
C ARG A 103 -34.56 18.84 9.39
N LEU A 104 -34.34 19.32 8.15
CA LEU A 104 -34.36 20.75 7.82
C LEU A 104 -35.64 21.24 7.12
N GLN A 105 -36.71 20.42 6.99
CA GLN A 105 -37.97 20.86 6.35
C GLN A 105 -39.23 20.83 7.22
N VAL A 106 -39.11 20.86 8.56
CA VAL A 106 -40.29 21.05 9.43
C VAL A 106 -40.10 22.31 10.27
N GLY A 107 -40.09 23.46 9.60
CA GLY A 107 -39.97 24.77 10.24
C GLY A 107 -40.80 25.81 9.51
N GLY A 108 -42.06 25.96 9.93
CA GLY A 108 -42.87 27.15 9.68
C GLY A 108 -44.04 26.94 8.73
N VAL A 109 -45.27 26.87 9.27
CA VAL A 109 -46.23 27.98 9.26
C VAL A 109 -47.28 27.70 10.34
N LEU A 110 -47.33 28.51 11.40
CA LEU A 110 -48.49 28.62 12.30
C LEU A 110 -48.71 30.10 12.64
N GLY A 111 -49.69 30.69 11.94
CA GLY A 111 -50.60 31.75 12.38
C GLY A 111 -50.07 33.19 12.50
N PRO A 112 -50.97 34.17 12.68
CA PRO A 112 -52.43 34.09 12.70
C PRO A 112 -53.12 34.55 11.39
#